data_AF-A0A1D7Y076-F1
#
_entry.id   AF-A0A1D7Y076-F1
#
_cell.length_a   1.000
_cell.length_b   1.000
_cell.length_c   1.000
_cell.angle_alpha   90.00
_cell.angle_beta   90.00
_cell.angle_gamma   90.00
#
_symmetry.space_group_name_H-M   'P 1'
#
loop_
_entity.id
_entity.type
_entity.pdbx_description
1 polymer ?
#
loop_
_entity_poly.entity_id
_entity_poly.type
_entity_poly.pdbx_seq_one_letter_code
_entity_poly.pdbx_strand_id
1 'polypeptide(L)' 'MVGYAMTASHGKDVPAHRVVNRIGLLTGKHHFEGTNLMQQLLENEGLQIIDNQIQEFEAVFWDPAKEL' A
#
# COMPACT_ATOMS: atom_id res chain seq x y z
N MET A 1 6.64 9.96 11.57
CA MET A 1 7.65 9.11 10.90
C MET A 1 7.11 7.69 10.78
N VAL A 2 6.52 7.34 9.63
CA VAL A 2 5.90 6.02 9.36
C VAL A 2 6.91 4.93 8.96
N GLY A 3 8.13 5.32 8.56
CA GLY A 3 9.21 4.38 8.24
C GLY A 3 9.66 3.50 9.41
N TYR A 4 9.43 3.92 10.67
CA TYR A 4 9.77 3.12 11.85
C TYR A 4 8.77 1.97 12.10
N ALA A 5 7.51 2.15 11.74
CA ALA A 5 6.49 1.10 11.89
C ALA A 5 6.73 -0.07 10.91
N MET A 6 7.31 0.20 9.75
CA MET A 6 7.61 -0.84 8.76
C MET A 6 8.72 -1.79 9.22
N THR A 7 9.74 -1.28 9.92
CA THR A 7 10.81 -2.13 10.48
C THR A 7 10.34 -3.00 11.65
N ALA A 8 9.36 -2.53 12.43
CA ALA A 8 8.79 -3.28 13.55
C ALA A 8 7.80 -4.39 13.15
N SER A 9 7.52 -4.56 11.85
CA SER A 9 6.54 -5.50 11.31
C SER A 9 7.14 -6.84 10.87
N HIS A 10 8.44 -7.09 11.11
CA HIS A 10 9.04 -8.40 10.89
C HIS A 10 8.29 -9.45 11.75
N GLY A 11 7.44 -10.26 11.12
CA GLY A 11 6.73 -11.37 11.76
C GLY A 11 5.30 -11.09 12.26
N LYS A 12 4.65 -10.01 11.84
CA LYS A 12 3.21 -9.80 12.07
C LYS A 12 2.47 -9.71 10.73
N ASP A 13 1.27 -10.30 10.66
CA ASP A 13 0.30 -10.21 9.54
C ASP A 13 -0.20 -8.75 9.34
N VAL A 14 0.73 -7.85 9.04
CA VAL A 14 0.45 -6.45 8.74
C VAL A 14 0.32 -6.35 7.22
N PRO A 15 -0.79 -5.81 6.68
CA PRO A 15 -0.98 -5.66 5.24
C PRO A 15 -0.10 -4.53 4.70
N ALA A 16 1.21 -4.76 4.65
CA ALA A 16 2.22 -3.79 4.24
C ALA A 16 2.00 -3.34 2.78
N HIS A 17 1.33 -4.14 1.95
CA HIS A 17 0.99 -3.80 0.57
C HIS A 17 0.02 -2.63 0.46
N ARG A 18 -0.74 -2.31 1.52
CA ARG A 18 -1.61 -1.13 1.58
C ARG A 18 -0.85 0.18 1.81
N VAL A 19 0.44 0.11 2.16
CA VAL A 19 1.27 1.28 2.40
C VAL A 19 1.85 1.76 1.08
N VAL A 20 1.23 2.81 0.53
CA VAL A 20 1.65 3.49 -0.70
C VAL A 20 2.06 4.94 -0.40
N ASN A 21 2.66 5.63 -1.37
CA ASN A 21 3.01 7.04 -1.19
C ASN A 21 1.75 7.95 -1.21
N ARG A 22 1.95 9.26 -0.98
CA ARG A 22 0.87 10.26 -0.93
C ARG A 22 0.01 10.34 -2.21
N ILE A 23 0.53 9.92 -3.36
CA ILE A 23 -0.18 9.96 -4.65
C ILE A 23 -0.68 8.58 -5.10
N GLY A 24 -0.65 7.57 -4.22
CA GLY A 24 -1.08 6.20 -4.56
C GLY A 24 -0.10 5.42 -5.42
N LEU A 25 1.16 5.84 -5.53
CA LEU A 25 2.20 5.13 -6.29
C LEU A 25 2.81 4.00 -5.44
N LEU A 26 3.00 2.84 -6.07
CA LEU A 26 3.57 1.64 -5.49
C LEU A 26 5.10 1.74 -5.33
N THR A 27 5.58 2.70 -4.52
CA THR A 27 7.01 2.90 -4.25
C THR A 27 7.62 1.80 -3.38
N GLY A 28 6.79 1.09 -2.61
CA GLY A 28 7.21 -0.01 -1.72
C GLY A 28 7.41 -1.36 -2.42
N LYS A 29 7.13 -1.47 -3.73
CA LYS A 29 7.11 -2.75 -4.46
C LYS A 29 8.42 -3.55 -4.38
N HIS A 30 9.57 -2.88 -4.22
CA HIS A 30 10.88 -3.52 -4.10
C HIS A 30 11.07 -4.32 -2.80
N HIS A 31 10.22 -4.07 -1.79
CA HIS A 31 10.21 -4.82 -0.54
C HIS A 31 9.37 -6.10 -0.59
N PHE A 32 8.61 -6.30 -1.69
CA PHE A 32 7.79 -7.50 -1.88
C PHE A 32 8.53 -8.52 -2.74
N GLU A 33 8.38 -9.80 -2.41
CA GLU A 33 8.95 -10.89 -3.19
C GLU A 33 8.22 -11.00 -4.54
N GLY A 34 8.83 -10.47 -5.60
CA GLY A 34 8.31 -10.48 -6.95
C GLY A 34 7.89 -9.10 -7.47
N THR A 35 8.15 -8.84 -8.75
CA THR A 35 8.00 -7.52 -9.40
C THR A 35 6.59 -6.94 -9.27
N ASN A 36 5.57 -7.80 -9.17
CA ASN A 36 4.15 -7.43 -9.23
C ASN A 36 3.34 -7.89 -8.01
N LEU A 37 3.94 -8.46 -6.97
CA LEU A 37 3.19 -9.04 -5.84
C LEU A 37 2.34 -7.98 -5.12
N MET A 38 2.91 -6.80 -4.87
CA MET A 38 2.19 -5.68 -4.26
C MET A 38 0.98 -5.24 -5.11
N GLN A 39 1.14 -5.21 -6.44
CA GLN A 39 0.07 -4.87 -7.36
C GLN A 39 -1.04 -5.92 -7.32
N GLN A 40 -0.69 -7.21 -7.42
CA GLN A 40 -1.66 -8.30 -7.37
C GLN A 40 -2.46 -8.32 -6.07
N LEU A 41 -1.82 -8.04 -4.93
CA LEU A 41 -2.52 -7.98 -3.64
C LEU A 41 -3.56 -6.86 -3.61
N LEU A 42 -3.21 -5.68 -4.12
CA LEU A 42 -4.13 -4.53 -4.20
C LEU A 42 -5.24 -4.76 -5.24
N GLU A 43 -4.92 -5.35 -6.39
CA GLU A 43 -5.91 -5.75 -7.40
C GLU A 43 -6.88 -6.81 -6.88
N ASN A 44 -6.40 -7.76 -6.08
CA ASN A 44 -7.24 -8.74 -5.39
C ASN A 44 -8.16 -8.11 -4.33
N GLU A 45 -7.80 -6.95 -3.78
CA GLU A 45 -8.67 -6.15 -2.92
C GLU A 45 -9.69 -5.32 -3.72
N GLY A 46 -9.63 -5.35 -5.06
CA GLY A 46 -10.53 -4.62 -5.95
C GLY A 46 -10.00 -3.25 -6.38
N LEU A 47 -8.73 -2.93 -6.10
CA LEU A 47 -8.12 -1.66 -6.50
C LEU A 47 -7.62 -1.73 -7.95
N GLN A 48 -7.96 -0.72 -8.75
CA GLN A 48 -7.41 -0.58 -10.09
C GLN A 48 -6.03 0.09 -10.05
N ILE A 49 -5.02 -0.60 -10.57
CA ILE A 49 -3.65 -0.10 -10.67
C ILE A 49 -3.28 0.03 -12.15
N ILE A 50 -2.90 1.25 -12.55
CA ILE A 50 -2.39 1.56 -13.88
C ILE A 50 -1.05 2.25 -13.71
N ASP A 51 -0.03 1.82 -14.45
CA ASP A 51 1.33 2.38 -14.40
C ASP A 51 1.95 2.45 -12.98
N ASN A 52 1.66 1.46 -12.12
CA ASN A 52 2.06 1.41 -10.71
C ASN A 52 1.37 2.46 -9.81
N GLN A 53 0.24 3.04 -10.25
CA GLN A 53 -0.54 4.01 -9.50
C GLN A 53 -1.99 3.54 -9.32
N ILE A 54 -2.50 3.66 -8.10
CA ILE A 54 -3.91 3.40 -7.76
C ILE A 54 -4.78 4.51 -8.37
N GLN A 55 -5.75 4.14 -9.22
CA GLN A 55 -6.60 5.12 -9.92
C GLN A 55 -7.64 5.78 -9.00
N GLU A 56 -8.24 5.01 -8.10
CA GLU A 56 -9.26 5.51 -7.15
C GLU A 56 -8.68 5.75 -5.75
N PHE A 57 -7.44 6.23 -5.67
CA PHE A 57 -6.72 6.36 -4.39
C PHE A 57 -7.47 7.22 -3.37
N GLU A 58 -8.08 8.33 -3.78
CA GLU A 58 -8.82 9.22 -2.87
C GLU A 58 -10.04 8.55 -2.24
N ALA A 59 -10.71 7.64 -2.96
CA ALA A 59 -11.89 6.93 -2.47
C ALA A 59 -11.52 5.88 -1.40
N VAL A 60 -10.31 5.35 -1.48
CA VAL A 60 -9.79 4.32 -0.55
C VAL A 60 -8.77 4.88 0.44
N PHE A 61 -8.54 6.20 0.39
CA PHE A 61 -7.60 6.87 1.28
C PHE A 61 -8.14 6.86 2.70
N TRP A 62 -7.44 6.15 3.58
CA TRP A 62 -7.76 6.15 5.00
C TRP A 62 -7.18 7.39 5.68
N ASP A 63 -8.07 8.27 6.14
CA ASP A 63 -7.70 9.48 6.88
C ASP A 63 -7.91 9.26 8.39
N PRO A 64 -6.84 9.04 9.18
CA PRO A 64 -6.97 8.86 10.62
C PRO A 64 -7.62 10.07 11.31
N ALA A 65 -7.52 11.28 10.76
CA ALA A 65 -8.08 12.47 11.39
C ALA A 65 -9.59 12.62 11.17
N LYS A 66 -10.16 11.96 10.15
CA LYS A 66 -11.62 11.95 9.90
C LYS A 66 -12.32 10.76 10.55
N GLU A 67 -11.59 9.68 10.80
CA GLU A 67 -12.12 8.41 11.31
C GLU A 67 -11.88 8.21 12.83
N LEU A 68 -11.63 9.28 13.60
CA LEU A 68 -11.28 9.26 15.03
C LEU A 68 -12.40 9.80 15.95
#